data_AF-A0A9X2M6I6-F1
#
_entry.id   AF-A0A9X2M6I6-F1
#
_cell.length_a   1.000
_cell.length_b   1.000
_cell.length_c   1.000
_cell.angle_alpha   90.00
_cell.angle_beta   90.00
_cell.angle_gamma   90.00
#
_symmetry.space_group_name_H-M   'P 1'
#
loop_
_entity.id
_entity.type
_entity.pdbx_description
1 polymer ?
#
loop_
_entity_poly.entity_id
_entity_poly.type
_entity_poly.pdbx_seq_one_letter_code
_entity_poly.pdbx_strand_id
1 'polypeptide(L)'
;MDEAFTGLKVQLGTAAACRLTGRSRATHYRHLKPRPLVEPKPRPAPPSALSAAERAAVLELSNRPEYAELPPAQVWARELDAGTYWCSPSTRYRILRTAGQSGDRRRQAAHPAKVKPELVTDGPSQV
;
A
#
# COMPACT_ATOMS: atom_id res chain seq x y z
N MET A 1 19.89 21.05 25.65
CA MET A 1 20.29 19.68 26.06
C MET A 1 21.68 19.30 25.56
N ASP A 2 22.00 19.47 24.27
CA ASP A 2 23.32 19.11 23.74
C ASP A 2 24.48 19.99 24.25
N GLU A 3 24.27 21.28 24.49
CA GLU A 3 25.26 22.15 25.16
C GLU A 3 25.56 21.70 26.60
N ALA A 4 24.51 21.41 27.38
CA ALA A 4 24.64 20.90 28.74
C ALA A 4 25.37 19.54 28.78
N PHE A 5 25.09 18.65 27.83
CA PHE A 5 25.81 17.38 27.69
C PHE A 5 27.28 17.59 27.36
N THR A 6 27.59 18.51 26.44
CA THR A 6 28.96 18.77 25.98
C THR A 6 29.81 19.35 27.12
N GLY A 7 29.28 20.31 27.89
CA GLY A 7 29.97 20.84 29.07
C GLY A 7 30.24 19.78 30.14
N LEU A 8 29.23 18.96 30.48
CA LEU A 8 29.37 17.88 31.46
C LEU A 8 30.31 16.76 30.99
N LYS A 9 30.33 16.45 29.69
CA LYS A 9 31.21 15.43 29.12
C LYS A 9 32.68 15.79 29.31
N VAL A 10 33.05 17.06 29.16
CA VAL A 10 34.44 17.53 29.30
C VAL A 10 34.92 17.37 30.74
N GLN A 11 34.06 17.63 31.73
CA GLN A 11 34.42 17.62 33.15
C GLN A 11 34.30 16.24 33.81
N LEU A 12 33.30 15.43 33.43
CA LEU A 12 32.91 14.21 34.14
C LEU A 12 32.93 12.96 33.27
N GLY A 13 33.22 13.09 31.98
CA GLY A 13 33.18 12.02 31.01
C GLY A 13 31.78 11.64 30.53
N THR A 14 31.73 10.89 29.44
CA THR A 14 30.50 10.56 28.69
C THR A 14 29.45 9.83 29.53
N ALA A 15 29.85 8.94 30.44
CA ALA A 15 28.91 8.14 31.23
C ALA A 15 28.16 8.98 32.28
N ALA A 16 28.86 9.90 32.96
CA ALA A 16 28.26 10.81 33.92
C ALA A 16 27.39 11.85 33.21
N ALA A 17 27.86 12.42 32.10
CA ALA A 17 27.09 13.35 31.28
C ALA A 17 25.78 12.72 30.76
N CYS A 18 25.81 11.48 30.26
CA CYS A 18 24.61 10.75 29.84
C CYS A 18 23.60 10.61 30.98
N ARG A 19 24.06 10.22 32.17
CA ARG A 19 23.21 10.02 33.35
C ARG A 19 22.54 11.32 33.80
N LEU A 20 23.33 12.40 33.91
CA LEU A 20 22.89 13.70 34.42
C LEU A 20 21.97 14.45 33.44
N THR A 21 22.15 14.25 32.14
CA THR A 21 21.30 14.87 31.10
C THR A 21 20.12 13.99 30.69
N GLY A 22 19.95 12.80 31.27
CA GLY A 22 18.90 11.85 30.90
C GLY A 22 19.09 11.19 29.53
N ARG A 23 20.28 11.30 28.93
CA ARG A 23 20.59 10.68 27.63
C ARG A 23 20.98 9.21 27.81
N SER A 24 20.34 8.32 27.06
CA SER A 24 20.78 6.91 27.00
C SER A 24 22.19 6.82 26.42
N ARG A 25 23.09 6.15 27.16
CA ARG A 25 24.47 5.89 26.72
C ARG A 25 24.52 5.12 25.41
N ALA A 26 23.60 4.15 25.22
CA ALA A 26 23.51 3.37 23.99
C ALA A 26 23.13 4.27 22.79
N THR A 27 22.13 5.14 22.97
CA THR A 27 21.69 6.09 21.94
C THR A 27 22.79 7.10 21.61
N HIS A 28 23.51 7.62 22.60
CA HIS A 28 24.65 8.52 22.37
C HIS A 28 25.70 7.91 21.43
N TYR A 29 26.16 6.69 21.70
CA TYR A 29 27.14 6.03 20.84
C TYR A 29 26.59 5.64 19.47
N ARG A 30 25.30 5.29 19.35
CA ARG A 30 24.66 5.05 18.04
C ARG A 30 24.62 6.31 17.17
N HIS A 31 24.39 7.48 17.76
CA HIS A 31 24.45 8.75 17.01
C HIS A 31 25.87 9.17 16.65
N LEU A 32 26.86 8.90 17.52
CA LEU A 32 28.27 9.16 17.20
C LEU A 32 28.81 8.23 16.11
N LYS A 33 28.30 7.01 16.03
CA LYS A 33 28.68 6.00 15.04
C LYS A 33 27.42 5.50 14.34
N PRO A 34 26.79 6.32 13.48
CA PRO A 34 25.61 5.89 12.75
C PRO A 34 26.00 4.66 11.92
N ARG A 35 25.13 3.65 11.92
CA ARG A 35 25.32 2.50 11.05
C ARG A 35 25.32 3.01 9.60
N PRO A 36 26.28 2.59 8.75
CA PRO A 36 26.21 2.90 7.34
C PRO A 36 24.84 2.53 6.78
N LEU A 37 24.27 3.39 5.93
CA LEU A 37 23.10 3.03 5.16
C LEU A 37 23.49 1.87 4.25
N VAL A 38 23.06 0.67 4.61
CA VAL A 38 23.19 -0.51 3.77
C VAL A 38 21.93 -0.55 2.93
N GLU A 39 22.08 -0.54 1.61
CA GLU A 39 20.96 -0.78 0.72
C GLU A 39 20.34 -2.14 1.06
N PRO A 40 19.04 -2.19 1.39
CA PRO A 40 18.42 -3.46 1.73
C PRO A 40 18.48 -4.39 0.52
N LYS A 41 19.13 -5.55 0.69
CA LYS A 41 19.13 -6.59 -0.34
C LYS A 41 17.69 -7.02 -0.63
N PRO A 42 17.31 -7.24 -1.90
CA PRO A 42 16.00 -7.75 -2.24
C PRO A 42 15.81 -9.12 -1.57
N ARG A 43 14.67 -9.29 -0.88
CA ARG A 43 14.31 -10.58 -0.28
C ARG A 43 14.01 -11.58 -1.40
N PRO A 44 14.46 -12.84 -1.29
CA PRO A 44 14.08 -13.86 -2.25
C PRO A 44 12.56 -14.04 -2.27
N ALA A 45 12.02 -14.41 -3.42
CA ALA A 45 10.62 -14.77 -3.53
C ALA A 45 10.31 -15.98 -2.62
N PRO A 46 9.15 -15.98 -1.93
CA PRO A 46 8.78 -17.14 -1.11
C PRO A 46 8.57 -18.36 -2.01
N PRO A 47 8.89 -19.58 -1.54
CA PRO A 47 8.78 -20.80 -2.36
C PRO A 47 7.34 -21.12 -2.78
N SER A 48 6.36 -20.63 -2.03
CA SER A 48 4.93 -20.75 -2.33
C SER A 48 4.38 -19.60 -3.18
N ALA A 49 5.24 -18.73 -3.73
CA ALA A 49 4.81 -17.70 -4.66
C ALA A 49 4.29 -18.35 -5.95
N LEU A 50 3.13 -17.89 -6.40
CA LEU A 50 2.64 -18.22 -7.73
C LEU A 50 3.64 -17.72 -8.78
N SER A 51 4.00 -18.59 -9.70
CA SER A 51 4.72 -18.28 -10.91
C SER A 51 3.96 -17.27 -11.78
N ALA A 52 4.66 -16.65 -12.73
CA ALA A 52 4.02 -15.74 -13.67
C ALA A 52 2.89 -16.42 -14.47
N ALA A 53 3.07 -17.68 -14.85
CA ALA A 53 2.08 -18.46 -15.58
C ALA A 53 0.82 -18.73 -14.74
N GLU A 54 0.98 -19.12 -13.46
CA GLU A 54 -0.17 -19.33 -12.58
C GLU A 54 -0.92 -18.03 -12.30
N ARG A 55 -0.21 -16.90 -12.15
CA ARG A 55 -0.84 -15.58 -12.00
C ARG A 55 -1.66 -15.20 -13.24
N ALA A 56 -1.16 -15.52 -14.43
CA ALA A 56 -1.89 -15.31 -15.68
C ALA A 56 -3.14 -16.21 -15.75
N ALA A 57 -3.03 -17.47 -15.35
CA ALA A 57 -4.19 -18.38 -15.32
C ALA A 57 -5.30 -17.89 -14.36
N VAL A 58 -4.94 -17.36 -13.19
CA VAL A 58 -5.91 -16.74 -12.25
C VAL A 58 -6.58 -15.51 -12.87
N LEU A 59 -5.83 -14.73 -13.65
CA LEU A 59 -6.35 -13.55 -14.32
C LEU A 59 -7.33 -13.93 -15.44
N GLU A 60 -6.95 -14.89 -16.30
CA GLU A 60 -7.80 -15.46 -17.35
C GLU A 60 -9.10 -16.01 -16.78
N LEU A 61 -9.01 -16.83 -15.73
CA LEU A 61 -10.18 -17.32 -15.02
C LEU A 61 -11.09 -16.18 -14.56
N SER A 62 -10.51 -15.14 -13.96
CA SER A 62 -11.29 -14.00 -13.43
C SER A 62 -11.97 -13.17 -14.53
N ASN A 63 -11.50 -13.28 -15.78
CA ASN A 63 -12.03 -12.57 -16.95
C ASN A 63 -12.94 -13.45 -17.82
N ARG A 64 -13.25 -14.67 -17.39
CA ARG A 64 -14.22 -15.51 -18.11
C ARG A 64 -15.59 -14.82 -18.18
N PRO A 65 -16.34 -15.02 -19.28
CA PRO A 65 -17.63 -14.36 -19.49
C PRO A 65 -18.65 -14.67 -18.38
N GLU A 66 -18.60 -15.88 -17.81
CA GLU A 66 -19.42 -16.31 -16.67
C GLU A 66 -19.21 -15.51 -15.37
N TYR A 67 -18.07 -14.82 -15.27
CA TYR A 67 -17.66 -14.03 -14.10
C TYR A 67 -17.57 -12.53 -14.37
N ALA A 68 -17.95 -12.08 -15.57
CA ALA A 68 -17.80 -10.69 -16.01
C ALA A 68 -18.42 -9.68 -15.03
N GLU A 69 -19.60 -9.99 -14.49
CA GLU A 69 -20.35 -9.11 -13.58
C GLU A 69 -20.16 -9.48 -12.09
N LEU A 70 -19.30 -10.45 -11.77
CA LEU A 70 -19.11 -10.94 -10.40
C LEU A 70 -17.91 -10.27 -9.72
N PRO A 71 -18.06 -9.87 -8.43
CA PRO A 71 -16.92 -9.39 -7.66
C PRO A 71 -15.91 -10.53 -7.41
N PRO A 72 -14.60 -10.21 -7.28
CA PRO A 72 -13.55 -11.21 -7.07
C PRO A 72 -13.78 -12.18 -5.92
N ALA A 73 -14.44 -11.72 -4.85
CA ALA A 73 -14.81 -12.56 -3.70
C ALA A 73 -15.84 -13.64 -4.06
N GLN A 74 -16.84 -13.32 -4.90
CA GLN A 74 -17.83 -14.30 -5.34
C GLN A 74 -17.24 -15.30 -6.32
N VAL A 75 -16.36 -14.86 -7.23
CA VAL A 75 -15.61 -15.77 -8.11
C VAL A 75 -14.77 -16.74 -7.27
N TRP A 76 -14.09 -16.25 -6.23
CA TRP A 76 -13.31 -17.10 -5.33
C TRP A 76 -14.17 -18.13 -4.59
N ALA A 77 -15.35 -17.74 -4.10
CA ALA A 77 -16.27 -18.66 -3.44
C ALA A 77 -16.78 -19.74 -4.40
N ARG A 78 -17.20 -19.36 -5.62
CA ARG A 78 -17.69 -20.32 -6.62
C ARG A 78 -16.65 -21.37 -7.02
N GLU A 79 -15.39 -20.95 -7.20
CA GLU A 79 -14.30 -21.89 -7.49
C GLU A 79 -14.05 -22.88 -6.35
N LEU A 80 -14.15 -22.40 -5.11
CA LEU A 80 -14.04 -23.26 -3.94
C LEU A 80 -15.21 -24.23 -3.81
N ASP A 81 -16.43 -23.77 -4.06
CA ASP A 81 -17.62 -24.63 -4.08
C ASP A 81 -17.50 -25.70 -5.18
N ALA A 82 -16.84 -25.38 -6.30
CA ALA A 82 -16.49 -26.31 -7.37
C ALA A 82 -15.28 -27.21 -7.03
N GLY A 83 -14.68 -27.09 -5.84
CA GLY A 83 -13.54 -27.88 -5.38
C GLY A 83 -12.19 -27.46 -5.96
N THR A 84 -12.11 -26.32 -6.66
CA THR A 84 -10.89 -25.85 -7.33
C THR A 84 -10.24 -24.71 -6.57
N TYR A 85 -9.10 -24.99 -5.94
CA TYR A 85 -8.30 -23.97 -5.26
C TYR A 85 -7.21 -23.40 -6.17
N TRP A 86 -7.30 -22.10 -6.43
CA TRP A 86 -6.31 -21.37 -7.22
C TRP A 86 -5.29 -20.62 -6.37
N CYS A 87 -5.78 -19.86 -5.37
CA CYS A 87 -4.96 -19.07 -4.46
C CYS A 87 -5.81 -18.50 -3.30
N SER A 88 -5.14 -17.87 -2.34
CA SER A 88 -5.83 -17.17 -1.25
C SER A 88 -6.58 -15.92 -1.76
N PRO A 89 -7.65 -15.47 -1.06
CA PRO A 89 -8.39 -14.27 -1.44
C PRO A 89 -7.48 -13.05 -1.61
N SER A 90 -6.57 -12.83 -0.65
CA SER A 90 -5.61 -11.74 -0.66
C SER A 90 -4.69 -11.76 -1.89
N THR A 91 -4.25 -12.96 -2.31
CA THR A 91 -3.41 -13.10 -3.51
C THR A 91 -4.20 -12.79 -4.78
N ARG A 92 -5.45 -13.26 -4.89
CA ARG A 92 -6.33 -12.91 -6.01
C ARG A 92 -6.50 -11.39 -6.14
N TYR A 93 -6.80 -10.68 -5.04
CA TYR A 93 -6.89 -9.22 -5.06
C TYR A 93 -5.59 -8.52 -5.45
N ARG A 94 -4.43 -9.02 -5.00
CA ARG A 94 -3.12 -8.46 -5.42
C ARG A 94 -2.88 -8.63 -6.92
N ILE A 95 -3.20 -9.80 -7.48
CA ILE A 95 -3.07 -10.07 -8.92
C ILE A 95 -3.95 -9.08 -9.70
N LEU A 96 -5.23 -8.98 -9.33
CA LEU A 96 -6.17 -8.09 -10.01
C LEU A 96 -5.80 -6.61 -9.88
N ARG A 97 -5.32 -6.18 -8.71
CA ARG A 97 -4.80 -4.81 -8.51
C ARG A 97 -3.60 -4.53 -9.40
N THR A 98 -2.69 -5.49 -9.54
CA THR A 98 -1.52 -5.36 -10.45
C THR A 98 -1.96 -5.19 -11.90
N ALA A 99 -3.07 -5.84 -12.29
CA ALA A 99 -3.66 -5.74 -13.63
C ALA A 99 -4.63 -4.55 -13.80
N GLY A 100 -4.80 -3.69 -12.78
CA GLY A 100 -5.76 -2.57 -12.83
C GLY A 100 -7.25 -2.98 -12.75
N GLN A 101 -7.55 -4.24 -12.42
CA GLN A 101 -8.90 -4.82 -12.41
C GLN A 101 -9.53 -4.92 -11.00
N SER A 102 -9.07 -4.08 -10.05
CA SER A 102 -9.54 -4.10 -8.65
C SER A 102 -10.76 -3.21 -8.37
N GLY A 103 -11.35 -2.58 -9.40
CA GLY A 103 -12.56 -1.75 -9.28
C GLY A 103 -13.87 -2.54 -9.29
N ASP A 104 -14.99 -1.83 -9.28
CA ASP A 104 -16.30 -2.45 -9.51
C ASP A 104 -16.34 -3.02 -10.95
N ARG A 105 -16.81 -4.25 -11.06
CA ARG A 105 -16.88 -5.02 -12.32
C ARG A 105 -18.26 -5.00 -12.93
N ARG A 106 -19.26 -4.60 -12.14
CA ARG A 106 -20.61 -4.48 -12.64
C ARG A 106 -20.68 -3.33 -13.64
N ARG A 107 -21.56 -3.48 -14.63
CA ARG A 107 -21.93 -2.37 -15.51
C ARG A 107 -22.59 -1.25 -14.69
N GLN A 108 -21.79 -0.27 -14.29
CA GLN A 108 -22.27 0.92 -13.60
C GLN A 108 -22.87 1.92 -14.60
N ALA A 109 -23.99 2.54 -14.20
CA ALA A 109 -24.53 3.66 -14.95
C ALA A 109 -23.56 4.85 -14.82
N ALA A 110 -23.07 5.36 -15.95
CA ALA A 110 -22.33 6.60 -15.97
C ALA A 110 -23.33 7.75 -15.82
N HIS A 111 -23.35 8.39 -14.65
CA HIS A 111 -24.09 9.63 -14.43
C HIS A 111 -23.12 10.80 -14.58
N PRO A 112 -22.94 11.36 -15.80
CA PRO A 112 -22.16 12.58 -15.96
C PRO A 112 -22.76 13.68 -15.10
N ALA A 113 -21.90 14.57 -14.59
CA ALA A 113 -22.36 15.69 -13.79
C ALA A 113 -23.38 16.50 -14.59
N LYS A 114 -24.57 16.70 -14.01
CA LYS A 114 -25.62 17.50 -14.64
C LYS A 114 -25.13 18.94 -14.73
N VAL A 115 -24.87 19.43 -15.94
CA VAL A 115 -24.58 20.85 -16.18
C VAL A 115 -25.83 21.62 -15.76
N LYS A 116 -25.68 22.53 -14.79
CA LYS A 116 -26.74 23.49 -14.47
C LYS A 116 -26.86 24.42 -15.68
N PRO A 117 -28.04 24.54 -16.31
CA PRO A 117 -28.21 25.56 -17.34
C PRO A 117 -28.03 26.92 -16.68
N GLU A 118 -27.03 27.68 -17.15
CA GLU A 118 -26.86 29.08 -16.75
C GLU A 118 -27.69 29.93 -17.70
N LEU A 119 -28.53 30.78 -17.13
CA LEU A 119 -29.31 31.73 -17.90
C LEU A 119 -28.37 32.88 -18.31
N VAL A 120 -27.96 32.90 -19.58
CA VAL A 120 -27.19 34.00 -20.15
C VAL A 120 -28.19 34.97 -20.77
N THR A 121 -28.47 36.08 -20.08
CA THR A 121 -29.29 37.17 -20.62
C THR A 121 -28.38 38.24 -21.24
N ASP A 122 -28.67 38.62 -22.47
CA ASP A 122 -27.95 39.69 -23.19
C ASP A 122 -28.72 41.02 -23.23
N GLY A 123 -29.90 41.09 -22.60
CA GLY A 123 -30.73 42.28 -22.56
C GLY A 123 -31.76 42.31 -21.41
N PRO A 124 -32.36 43.49 -21.16
CA PRO A 124 -33.39 43.65 -20.13
C PRO A 124 -34.67 42.88 -20.51
N SER A 125 -35.28 42.22 -19.50
CA SER A 125 -36.54 41.46 -19.59
C SER A 125 -36.50 40.10 -20.31
N GLN A 126 -35.37 39.39 -20.32
CA GLN A 126 -35.31 37.97 -20.72
C GLN A 126 -35.26 37.02 -19.51
N VAL A 127 -35.98 35.89 -19.61
CA VAL A 127 -36.05 34.75 -18.66
C VAL A 127 -35.72 33.47 -19.40
#